data_AF-A0A7S1V9M3-F1
#
_entry.id   AF-A0A7S1V9M3-F1
#
_cell.length_a   1.000
_cell.length_b   1.000
_cell.length_c   1.000
_cell.angle_alpha   90.00
_cell.angle_beta   90.00
_cell.angle_gamma   90.00
#
_symmetry.space_group_name_H-M   'P 1'
#
loop_
_entity.id
_entity.type
_entity.pdbx_description
1 polymer ?
#
loop_
_entity_poly.entity_id
_entity_poly.type
_entity_poly.pdbx_seq_one_letter_code
_entity_poly.pdbx_strand_id
1 'polypeptide(L)'
;MCCCSSFGTTEKERFIDEENVHFHLTSIKQKHSIKMGRRPARCYRYQKNKPYIKSRYCRGVPDSKIRIFDVGAKKAPVDLFPFVAHLVCDEKQQISSEALEACRVAVNKHLGKTIGKDAYHIRVRAHPFHVLRANKMLSCAGADRLSSGMRHSYGKPIGVAARVDIGQILLSVRAKDPSEPHVIEAIRRGKFKFAGRQKILKSLKWGFTKYPREEYVALRRSGELSADGNIVKVHNRRGPLEKSALYQAGQE
;
A
#
# COMPACT_ATOMS: atom_id res chain seq x y z
N MET A 1 -67.57 -53.80 -20.67
CA MET A 1 -67.71 -53.75 -22.14
C MET A 1 -66.38 -53.32 -22.73
N CYS A 2 -66.03 -53.93 -23.87
CA CYS A 2 -64.69 -54.24 -24.36
C CYS A 2 -63.85 -53.10 -24.94
N CYS A 3 -62.58 -53.49 -25.18
CA CYS A 3 -61.66 -53.13 -26.27
C CYS A 3 -60.76 -51.91 -26.05
N CYS A 4 -59.48 -51.89 -26.39
CA CYS A 4 -58.44 -52.89 -26.76
C CYS A 4 -57.18 -52.06 -27.12
N SER A 5 -56.01 -52.71 -27.13
CA SER A 5 -54.82 -52.34 -27.93
C SER A 5 -53.90 -51.22 -27.35
N SER A 6 -52.56 -51.32 -27.22
CA SER A 6 -51.58 -52.30 -27.72
C SER A 6 -50.15 -52.05 -27.17
N PHE A 7 -49.33 -53.12 -27.11
CA PHE A 7 -47.84 -53.23 -27.19
C PHE A 7 -46.98 -52.57 -26.07
N GLY A 8 -46.13 -53.26 -25.29
CA GLY A 8 -45.13 -54.32 -25.62
C GLY A 8 -43.75 -53.64 -25.83
N THR A 9 -42.59 -54.01 -25.28
CA THR A 9 -42.06 -55.24 -24.68
C THR A 9 -40.70 -54.92 -24.00
N THR A 10 -40.29 -55.82 -23.11
CA THR A 10 -39.11 -55.88 -22.24
C THR A 10 -37.78 -56.26 -22.90
N GLU A 11 -36.69 -55.75 -22.30
CA GLU A 11 -35.37 -56.38 -22.02
C GLU A 11 -34.46 -56.95 -23.14
N LYS A 12 -33.20 -56.44 -23.21
CA LYS A 12 -31.98 -57.21 -22.85
C LYS A 12 -30.66 -56.40 -23.01
N GLU A 13 -29.94 -56.31 -21.89
CA GLU A 13 -28.49 -56.46 -21.67
C GLU A 13 -27.45 -55.95 -22.69
N ARG A 14 -26.49 -55.14 -22.20
CA ARG A 14 -25.09 -55.57 -22.04
C ARG A 14 -24.22 -54.57 -21.27
N PHE A 15 -23.44 -55.14 -20.35
CA PHE A 15 -22.26 -54.64 -19.62
C PHE A 15 -21.34 -53.73 -20.45
N ILE A 16 -20.64 -52.79 -19.79
CA ILE A 16 -19.19 -52.50 -19.91
C ILE A 16 -18.79 -51.32 -18.98
N ASP A 17 -17.86 -51.65 -18.08
CA ASP A 17 -16.77 -50.88 -17.46
C ASP A 17 -17.05 -49.81 -16.38
N GLU A 18 -16.81 -50.25 -15.13
CA GLU A 18 -16.37 -49.42 -14.01
C GLU A 18 -14.93 -48.92 -14.24
N GLU A 19 -14.73 -47.62 -14.48
CA GLU A 19 -13.47 -46.95 -14.19
C GLU A 19 -13.66 -45.43 -13.97
N ASN A 20 -13.26 -44.98 -12.78
CA ASN A 20 -12.76 -43.64 -12.44
C ASN A 20 -13.56 -42.39 -12.87
N VAL A 21 -14.32 -41.78 -11.94
CA VAL A 21 -14.20 -40.34 -11.63
C VAL A 21 -14.57 -40.08 -10.16
N HIS A 22 -13.57 -40.15 -9.28
CA HIS A 22 -13.65 -39.76 -7.88
C HIS A 22 -13.57 -38.23 -7.76
N PHE A 23 -14.69 -37.50 -7.84
CA PHE A 23 -14.74 -36.07 -7.49
C PHE A 23 -15.41 -35.86 -6.13
N HIS A 24 -14.54 -35.71 -5.13
CA HIS A 24 -14.86 -35.38 -3.77
C HIS A 24 -15.55 -34.00 -3.71
N LEU A 25 -16.87 -33.99 -3.55
CA LEU A 25 -17.66 -32.80 -3.20
C LEU A 25 -17.33 -32.37 -1.76
N THR A 26 -16.16 -31.77 -1.58
CA THR A 26 -15.87 -30.99 -0.36
C THR A 26 -16.54 -29.63 -0.51
N SER A 27 -17.79 -29.55 -0.07
CA SER A 27 -18.50 -28.29 0.14
C SER A 27 -17.73 -27.48 1.19
N ILE A 28 -16.84 -26.59 0.73
CA ILE A 28 -16.20 -25.58 1.56
C ILE A 28 -17.32 -24.65 2.01
N LYS A 29 -17.90 -24.92 3.18
CA LYS A 29 -18.71 -23.96 3.93
C LYS A 29 -17.83 -22.74 4.20
N GLN A 30 -17.90 -21.75 3.31
CA GLN A 30 -17.36 -20.44 3.58
C GLN A 30 -18.11 -19.88 4.79
N LYS A 31 -17.52 -20.00 5.98
CA LYS A 31 -17.94 -19.26 7.16
C LYS A 31 -17.91 -17.78 6.79
N HIS A 32 -19.06 -17.23 6.42
CA HIS A 32 -19.28 -15.80 6.36
C HIS A 32 -19.19 -15.28 7.80
N SER A 33 -17.97 -15.00 8.26
CA SER A 33 -17.78 -14.25 9.49
C SER A 33 -18.45 -12.89 9.26
N ILE A 34 -19.53 -12.62 9.99
CA ILE A 34 -20.22 -11.33 9.97
C ILE A 34 -19.18 -10.28 10.37
N LYS A 35 -18.63 -9.60 9.36
CA LYS A 35 -17.57 -8.63 9.54
C LYS A 35 -18.22 -7.37 10.07
N MET A 36 -18.21 -7.19 11.39
CA MET A 36 -18.67 -5.95 11.99
C MET A 36 -18.04 -4.76 11.27
N GLY A 37 -18.90 -3.83 10.84
CA GLY A 37 -18.50 -2.68 10.04
C GLY A 37 -17.40 -1.88 10.72
N ARG A 38 -16.42 -1.42 9.93
CA ARG A 38 -15.36 -0.58 10.45
C ARG A 38 -15.94 0.77 10.88
N ARG A 39 -15.48 1.31 12.01
CA ARG A 39 -15.81 2.67 12.41
C ARG A 39 -15.38 3.68 11.33
N PRO A 40 -16.14 4.77 11.13
CA PRO A 40 -15.78 5.80 10.17
C PRO A 40 -14.47 6.49 10.57
N ALA A 41 -13.68 6.90 9.57
CA ALA A 41 -12.35 7.48 9.80
C ALA A 41 -12.37 8.78 10.62
N ARG A 42 -13.51 9.48 10.67
CA ARG A 42 -13.70 10.69 11.48
C ARG A 42 -13.38 10.47 12.97
N CYS A 43 -13.62 9.26 13.49
CA CYS A 43 -13.36 8.93 14.90
C CYS A 43 -11.86 8.97 15.25
N TYR A 44 -11.00 8.66 14.28
CA TYR A 44 -9.55 8.51 14.48
C TYR A 44 -8.73 9.55 13.72
N ARG A 45 -9.36 10.52 13.05
CA ARG A 45 -8.67 11.49 12.18
C ARG A 45 -7.63 12.31 12.92
N TYR A 46 -7.92 12.74 14.15
CA TYR A 46 -7.03 13.65 14.87
C TYR A 46 -6.05 12.92 15.80
N GLN A 47 -4.84 13.46 15.88
CA GLN A 47 -3.80 12.96 16.76
C GLN A 47 -4.03 13.40 18.22
N LYS A 48 -4.98 12.79 18.91
CA LYS A 48 -5.31 13.14 20.31
C LYS A 48 -4.44 12.42 21.34
N ASN A 49 -4.07 11.17 21.06
CA ASN A 49 -3.38 10.31 22.00
C ASN A 49 -1.87 10.31 21.78
N LYS A 50 -1.11 9.85 22.79
CA LYS A 50 0.31 9.56 22.64
C LYS A 50 0.54 8.47 21.58
N PRO A 51 1.68 8.46 20.87
CA PRO A 51 2.00 7.41 19.91
C PRO A 51 1.97 6.04 20.60
N TYR A 52 1.16 5.14 20.04
CA TYR A 52 1.00 3.78 20.55
C TYR A 52 1.34 2.80 19.44
N ILE A 53 2.39 2.00 19.63
CA ILE A 53 2.96 1.11 18.63
C ILE A 53 2.71 -0.36 18.98
N LYS A 54 2.78 -1.23 17.97
CA LYS A 54 2.87 -2.67 18.18
C LYS A 54 4.16 -2.96 18.97
N SER A 55 4.00 -3.46 20.18
CA SER A 55 5.09 -3.66 21.16
C SER A 55 4.77 -4.88 22.05
N ARG A 56 5.69 -5.27 22.93
CA ARG A 56 5.48 -6.38 23.89
C ARG A 56 4.23 -6.20 24.76
N TYR A 57 3.87 -4.95 25.04
CA TYR A 57 2.71 -4.56 25.86
C TYR A 57 1.41 -4.47 25.04
N CYS A 58 1.48 -4.30 23.72
CA CYS A 58 0.33 -4.22 22.83
C CYS A 58 0.21 -5.49 21.99
N ARG A 59 -0.45 -6.51 22.54
CA ARG A 59 -0.66 -7.81 21.89
C ARG A 59 -1.96 -7.82 21.08
N GLY A 60 -2.05 -8.70 20.07
CA GLY A 60 -3.25 -8.87 19.25
C GLY A 60 -3.52 -7.72 18.27
N VAL A 61 -2.49 -6.95 17.90
CA VAL A 61 -2.61 -5.88 16.91
C VAL A 61 -2.80 -6.49 15.51
N PRO A 62 -3.85 -6.12 14.77
CA PRO A 62 -4.05 -6.59 13.40
C PRO A 62 -3.02 -5.96 12.46
N ASP A 63 -2.68 -6.69 11.41
CA ASP A 63 -1.70 -6.23 10.42
C ASP A 63 -2.24 -5.07 9.58
N SER A 64 -1.32 -4.22 9.10
CA SER A 64 -1.65 -3.12 8.21
C SER A 64 -2.23 -3.62 6.89
N LYS A 65 -3.24 -2.90 6.37
CA LYS A 65 -3.80 -3.24 5.06
C LYS A 65 -2.82 -2.98 3.92
N ILE A 66 -2.05 -1.89 4.02
CA ILE A 66 -0.90 -1.65 3.17
C ILE A 66 0.22 -2.62 3.53
N ARG A 67 0.63 -3.43 2.56
CA ARG A 67 1.75 -4.38 2.69
C ARG A 67 2.93 -4.02 1.80
N ILE A 68 2.67 -3.34 0.69
CA ILE A 68 3.66 -2.99 -0.33
C ILE A 68 3.78 -1.47 -0.37
N PHE A 69 4.98 -0.95 -0.08
CA PHE A 69 5.24 0.50 -0.07
C PHE A 69 5.86 1.00 -1.38
N ASP A 70 6.64 0.15 -2.06
CA ASP A 70 7.28 0.46 -3.34
C ASP A 70 6.62 -0.34 -4.48
N VAL A 71 6.26 0.33 -5.58
CA VAL A 71 5.52 -0.25 -6.72
C VAL A 71 6.06 0.30 -8.04
N GLY A 72 5.99 -0.49 -9.11
CA GLY A 72 6.53 -0.17 -10.43
C GLY A 72 7.98 -0.64 -10.55
N ALA A 73 8.77 0.09 -11.33
CA ALA A 73 10.18 -0.22 -11.59
C ALA A 73 11.09 0.14 -10.39
N LYS A 74 10.98 -0.62 -9.29
CA LYS A 74 11.76 -0.42 -8.06
C LYS A 74 13.27 -0.64 -8.24
N LYS A 75 13.65 -1.51 -9.18
CA LYS A 75 15.06 -1.81 -9.52
C LYS A 75 15.67 -0.82 -10.52
N ALA A 76 14.89 0.11 -11.07
CA ALA A 76 15.40 1.05 -12.05
C ALA A 76 16.49 1.94 -11.45
N PRO A 77 17.57 2.21 -12.20
CA PRO A 77 18.65 3.07 -11.77
C PRO A 77 18.15 4.52 -11.57
N VAL A 78 18.89 5.30 -10.80
CA VAL A 78 18.58 6.72 -10.52
C VAL A 78 18.50 7.55 -11.80
N ASP A 79 19.37 7.25 -12.77
CA ASP A 79 19.50 8.03 -14.00
C ASP A 79 18.27 7.90 -14.92
N LEU A 80 17.45 6.85 -14.77
CA LEU A 80 16.29 6.62 -15.64
C LEU A 80 15.10 7.53 -15.33
N PHE A 81 14.95 7.98 -14.08
CA PHE A 81 13.77 8.71 -13.60
C PHE A 81 14.14 10.04 -12.92
N PRO A 82 14.37 11.10 -13.71
CA PRO A 82 14.69 12.43 -13.18
C PRO A 82 13.48 13.11 -12.51
N PHE A 83 12.28 12.94 -13.07
CA PHE A 83 11.09 13.67 -12.62
C PHE A 83 10.52 13.08 -11.34
N VAL A 84 10.16 13.95 -10.39
CA VAL A 84 9.47 13.55 -9.16
C VAL A 84 8.33 14.50 -8.81
N ALA A 85 7.22 13.88 -8.41
CA ALA A 85 6.12 14.57 -7.76
C ALA A 85 5.81 13.94 -6.39
N HIS A 86 5.46 14.80 -5.45
CA HIS A 86 5.14 14.45 -4.08
C HIS A 86 3.68 14.81 -3.76
N LEU A 87 3.02 13.93 -3.03
CA LEU A 87 1.77 14.21 -2.35
C LEU A 87 2.08 14.57 -0.90
N VAL A 88 1.78 15.81 -0.52
CA VAL A 88 2.11 16.37 0.80
C VAL A 88 0.83 16.62 1.59
N CYS A 89 0.83 16.26 2.87
CA CYS A 89 -0.27 16.54 3.77
C CYS A 89 -0.16 17.97 4.31
N ASP A 90 -1.23 18.76 4.21
CA ASP A 90 -1.29 20.14 4.73
C ASP A 90 -2.01 20.20 6.09
N GLU A 91 -2.26 19.05 6.69
CA GLU A 91 -2.99 18.91 7.95
C GLU A 91 -2.28 17.92 8.88
N LYS A 92 -2.32 18.22 10.18
CA LYS A 92 -1.86 17.30 11.22
C LYS A 92 -2.96 16.29 11.55
N GLN A 93 -2.83 15.07 11.04
CA GLN A 93 -3.86 14.05 11.19
C GLN A 93 -3.27 12.63 11.26
N GLN A 94 -4.14 11.66 11.47
CA GLN A 94 -3.85 10.24 11.34
C GLN A 94 -4.50 9.72 10.07
N ILE A 95 -3.71 9.03 9.26
CA ILE A 95 -4.16 8.41 8.02
C ILE A 95 -4.25 6.90 8.24
N SER A 96 -5.41 6.31 8.01
CA SER A 96 -5.59 4.88 8.21
C SER A 96 -4.80 4.07 7.16
N SER A 97 -4.34 2.87 7.53
CA SER A 97 -3.60 1.99 6.61
C SER A 97 -4.36 1.64 5.33
N GLU A 98 -5.68 1.64 5.40
CA GLU A 98 -6.57 1.37 4.27
C GLU A 98 -6.69 2.58 3.34
N ALA A 99 -6.63 3.81 3.86
CA ALA A 99 -6.57 5.00 3.03
C ALA A 99 -5.24 5.05 2.26
N LEU A 100 -4.13 4.67 2.91
CA LEU A 100 -2.82 4.54 2.25
C LEU A 100 -2.86 3.50 1.12
N GLU A 101 -3.45 2.33 1.38
CA GLU A 101 -3.59 1.28 0.36
C GLU A 101 -4.51 1.71 -0.79
N ALA A 102 -5.64 2.37 -0.48
CA ALA A 102 -6.56 2.88 -1.49
C ALA A 102 -5.90 3.94 -2.38
N CYS A 103 -5.11 4.85 -1.78
CA CYS A 103 -4.32 5.83 -2.53
C CYS A 103 -3.29 5.12 -3.44
N ARG A 104 -2.52 4.17 -2.89
CA ARG A 104 -1.51 3.42 -3.65
C ARG A 104 -2.13 2.71 -4.85
N VAL A 105 -3.24 2.01 -4.67
CA VAL A 105 -3.95 1.29 -5.74
C VAL A 105 -4.48 2.26 -6.79
N ALA A 106 -5.06 3.41 -6.38
CA ALA A 106 -5.58 4.41 -7.30
C ALA A 106 -4.48 5.01 -8.21
N VAL A 107 -3.34 5.38 -7.62
CA VAL A 107 -2.18 5.91 -8.36
C VAL A 107 -1.62 4.84 -9.30
N ASN A 108 -1.38 3.62 -8.80
CA ASN A 108 -0.81 2.53 -9.58
C ASN A 108 -1.71 2.12 -10.77
N LYS A 109 -3.03 2.06 -10.57
CA LYS A 109 -3.99 1.70 -11.62
C LYS A 109 -4.02 2.75 -12.74
N HIS A 110 -3.85 4.04 -12.40
CA HIS A 110 -3.83 5.09 -13.42
C HIS A 110 -2.51 5.05 -14.21
N LEU A 111 -1.37 5.06 -13.52
CA LEU A 111 -0.06 5.06 -14.19
C LEU A 111 0.21 3.79 -15.00
N GLY A 112 -0.26 2.64 -14.51
CA GLY A 112 -0.16 1.37 -15.24
C GLY A 112 -0.96 1.35 -16.54
N LYS A 113 -2.00 2.19 -16.67
CA LYS A 113 -2.79 2.32 -17.91
C LYS A 113 -2.24 3.37 -18.86
N THR A 114 -1.69 4.46 -18.36
CA THR A 114 -1.29 5.61 -19.19
C THR A 114 0.14 5.51 -19.71
N ILE A 115 1.10 5.14 -18.86
CA ILE A 115 2.54 5.16 -19.21
C ILE A 115 3.10 3.73 -19.30
N GLY A 116 2.54 2.79 -18.53
CA GLY A 116 3.04 1.41 -18.43
C GLY A 116 3.86 1.17 -17.17
N LYS A 117 3.96 -0.09 -16.73
CA LYS A 117 4.50 -0.49 -15.41
C LYS A 117 5.98 -0.17 -15.21
N ASP A 118 6.75 -0.11 -16.30
CA ASP A 118 8.21 0.02 -16.25
C ASP A 118 8.69 1.48 -16.32
N ALA A 119 7.77 2.43 -16.47
CA ALA A 119 8.09 3.84 -16.68
C ALA A 119 7.97 4.72 -15.43
N TYR A 120 7.61 4.12 -14.28
CA TYR A 120 7.48 4.84 -13.02
C TYR A 120 7.88 3.99 -11.82
N HIS A 121 8.17 4.67 -10.71
CA HIS A 121 8.35 4.06 -9.41
C HIS A 121 7.60 4.89 -8.36
N ILE A 122 6.63 4.26 -7.71
CA ILE A 122 5.85 4.83 -6.61
C ILE A 122 6.47 4.36 -5.31
N ARG A 123 6.65 5.29 -4.37
CA ARG A 123 7.03 5.03 -2.98
C ARG A 123 6.04 5.71 -2.04
N VAL A 124 5.36 4.91 -1.22
CA VAL A 124 4.60 5.42 -0.07
C VAL A 124 5.58 5.66 1.07
N ARG A 125 5.74 6.92 1.49
CA ARG A 125 6.68 7.32 2.55
C ARG A 125 6.07 7.22 3.96
N ALA A 126 4.75 7.30 4.06
CA ALA A 126 4.04 7.20 5.33
C ALA A 126 3.83 5.73 5.74
N HIS A 127 4.36 5.34 6.91
CA HIS A 127 4.18 4.01 7.47
C HIS A 127 3.18 4.01 8.65
N PRO A 128 2.21 3.09 8.68
CA PRO A 128 1.21 3.04 9.75
C PRO A 128 1.73 2.27 10.97
N PHE A 129 2.38 2.97 11.89
CA PHE A 129 2.85 2.37 13.15
C PHE A 129 1.88 2.54 14.32
N HIS A 130 0.98 3.52 14.25
CA HIS A 130 0.10 3.83 15.36
C HIS A 130 -1.10 2.90 15.41
N VAL A 131 -1.30 2.23 16.54
CA VAL A 131 -2.41 1.31 16.77
C VAL A 131 -3.63 2.07 17.27
N LEU A 132 -4.72 1.95 16.53
CA LEU A 132 -6.05 2.42 16.87
C LEU A 132 -6.75 1.41 17.78
N ARG A 133 -7.42 1.92 18.81
CA ARG A 133 -8.16 1.12 19.77
C ARG A 133 -9.61 1.55 19.81
N ALA A 134 -10.50 0.59 20.05
CA ALA A 134 -11.89 0.92 20.32
C ALA A 134 -12.48 0.03 21.40
N ASN A 135 -13.24 0.66 22.31
CA ASN A 135 -14.12 -0.06 23.21
C ASN A 135 -15.35 -0.52 22.40
N LYS A 136 -15.54 -1.83 22.29
CA LYS A 136 -16.60 -2.44 21.49
C LYS A 136 -17.76 -2.77 22.42
N MET A 137 -18.79 -1.93 22.36
CA MET A 137 -20.06 -2.16 23.04
C MET A 137 -20.98 -3.00 22.17
N LEU A 138 -21.85 -3.77 22.81
CA LEU A 138 -22.91 -4.52 22.13
C LEU A 138 -24.03 -3.56 21.75
N SER A 139 -24.51 -3.68 20.52
CA SER A 139 -25.67 -2.94 20.02
C SER A 139 -26.82 -3.94 19.88
N CYS A 140 -27.43 -4.29 21.00
CA CYS A 140 -28.66 -5.08 21.06
C CYS A 140 -29.58 -4.51 22.15
N ALA A 141 -30.89 -4.74 22.02
CA ALA A 141 -31.82 -4.43 23.10
C ALA A 141 -31.44 -5.23 24.36
N GLY A 142 -31.40 -4.57 25.52
CA GLY A 142 -30.91 -5.19 26.76
C GLY A 142 -29.39 -5.35 26.85
N ALA A 143 -28.59 -4.73 25.96
CA ALA A 143 -27.13 -4.77 26.00
C ALA A 143 -26.53 -4.32 27.34
N ASP A 144 -27.23 -3.47 28.08
CA ASP A 144 -26.82 -3.00 29.42
C ASP A 144 -26.59 -4.16 30.41
N ARG A 145 -27.35 -5.26 30.26
CA ARG A 145 -27.21 -6.45 31.13
C ARG A 145 -25.98 -7.30 30.80
N LEU A 146 -25.45 -7.18 29.57
CA LEU A 146 -24.41 -8.05 29.01
C LEU A 146 -23.08 -7.31 28.78
N SER A 147 -23.13 -6.00 28.59
CA SER A 147 -21.98 -5.15 28.33
C SER A 147 -21.63 -4.37 29.58
N SER A 148 -20.34 -4.33 29.94
CA SER A 148 -19.83 -3.53 31.06
C SER A 148 -19.88 -2.00 30.80
N GLY A 149 -20.52 -1.56 29.72
CA GLY A 149 -20.60 -0.16 29.31
C GLY A 149 -19.24 0.51 29.24
N MET A 150 -19.02 1.49 30.11
CA MET A 150 -17.77 2.27 30.20
C MET A 150 -16.80 1.78 31.28
N ARG A 151 -17.16 0.76 32.07
CA ARG A 151 -16.25 0.15 33.04
C ARG A 151 -15.08 -0.52 32.30
N HIS A 152 -13.85 -0.24 32.72
CA HIS A 152 -12.60 -0.67 32.05
C HIS A 152 -12.58 -0.35 30.55
N SER A 153 -12.83 0.91 30.19
CA SER A 153 -12.96 1.41 28.81
C SER A 153 -11.71 1.33 27.92
N TYR A 154 -10.65 0.63 28.33
CA TYR A 154 -9.45 0.43 27.55
C TYR A 154 -9.73 -0.50 26.36
N GLY A 155 -10.00 0.10 25.21
CA GLY A 155 -10.45 -0.62 24.01
C GLY A 155 -9.46 -1.65 23.48
N LYS A 156 -9.92 -2.58 22.66
CA LYS A 156 -9.05 -3.55 21.97
C LYS A 156 -8.43 -2.93 20.70
N PRO A 157 -7.24 -3.36 20.25
CA PRO A 157 -6.66 -2.88 19.00
C PRO A 157 -7.54 -3.29 17.80
N ILE A 158 -7.86 -2.34 16.92
CA ILE A 158 -8.75 -2.55 15.75
C ILE A 158 -8.02 -2.37 14.42
N GLY A 159 -7.06 -1.47 14.35
CA GLY A 159 -6.38 -1.14 13.11
C GLY A 159 -5.14 -0.31 13.36
N VAL A 160 -4.42 0.01 12.28
CA VAL A 160 -3.23 0.84 12.33
C VAL A 160 -3.35 2.05 11.41
N ALA A 161 -2.74 3.14 11.84
CA ALA A 161 -2.73 4.43 11.16
C ALA A 161 -1.32 5.03 11.17
N ALA A 162 -1.02 5.80 10.13
CA ALA A 162 0.17 6.64 10.05
C ALA A 162 -0.15 7.98 10.70
N ARG A 163 0.69 8.43 11.62
CA ARG A 163 0.65 9.79 12.14
C ARG A 163 1.41 10.68 11.17
N VAL A 164 0.76 11.74 10.71
CA VAL A 164 1.30 12.64 9.70
C VAL A 164 1.23 14.08 10.21
N ASP A 165 2.33 14.80 10.06
CA ASP A 165 2.42 16.22 10.37
C ASP A 165 2.27 17.10 9.12
N ILE A 166 2.09 18.40 9.33
CA ILE A 166 1.94 19.38 8.25
C ILE A 166 3.26 19.44 7.46
N GLY A 167 3.18 19.39 6.14
CA GLY A 167 4.34 19.40 5.25
C GLY A 167 4.99 18.03 5.04
N GLN A 168 4.50 16.97 5.70
CA GLN A 168 5.04 15.63 5.53
C GLN A 168 4.57 14.99 4.21
N ILE A 169 5.53 14.39 3.49
CA ILE A 169 5.29 13.70 2.22
C ILE A 169 4.65 12.33 2.50
N LEU A 170 3.48 12.07 1.91
CA LEU A 170 2.75 10.81 2.00
C LEU A 170 3.20 9.80 0.96
N LEU A 171 3.25 10.25 -0.29
CA LEU A 171 3.51 9.44 -1.47
C LEU A 171 4.43 10.21 -2.40
N SER A 172 5.37 9.52 -3.01
CA SER A 172 6.30 10.05 -4.00
C SER A 172 6.24 9.18 -5.24
N VAL A 173 6.21 9.81 -6.41
CA VAL A 173 6.31 9.12 -7.69
C VAL A 173 7.50 9.70 -8.43
N ARG A 174 8.39 8.82 -8.90
CA ARG A 174 9.41 9.18 -9.89
C ARG A 174 9.06 8.59 -11.24
N ALA A 175 9.32 9.33 -12.30
CA ALA A 175 9.06 8.94 -13.69
C ALA A 175 10.03 9.65 -14.65
N LYS A 176 9.87 9.39 -15.95
CA LYS A 176 10.51 10.18 -17.01
C LYS A 176 9.83 11.56 -17.11
N ASP A 177 10.55 12.59 -17.56
CA ASP A 177 10.02 13.94 -17.74
C ASP A 177 8.76 14.05 -18.64
N PRO A 178 8.66 13.38 -19.80
CA PRO A 178 7.44 13.48 -20.63
C PRO A 178 6.18 12.93 -19.93
N SER A 179 6.35 12.10 -18.91
CA SER A 179 5.24 11.51 -18.15
C SER A 179 4.69 12.40 -17.03
N GLU A 180 5.24 13.60 -16.86
CA GLU A 180 4.84 14.58 -15.85
C GLU A 180 3.31 14.79 -15.72
N PRO A 181 2.55 15.12 -16.78
CA PRO A 181 1.12 15.42 -16.65
C PRO A 181 0.33 14.21 -16.14
N HIS A 182 0.71 13.00 -16.57
CA HIS A 182 0.09 11.75 -16.13
C HIS A 182 0.38 11.45 -14.65
N VAL A 183 1.58 11.78 -14.17
CA VAL A 183 1.94 11.62 -12.75
C VAL A 183 1.14 12.57 -11.86
N ILE A 184 0.99 13.83 -12.27
CA ILE A 184 0.21 14.82 -11.53
C ILE A 184 -1.26 14.38 -11.42
N GLU A 185 -1.85 13.92 -12.52
CA GLU A 185 -3.23 13.43 -12.52
C GLU A 185 -3.40 12.15 -11.69
N ALA A 186 -2.42 11.23 -11.73
CA ALA A 186 -2.42 10.05 -10.86
C ALA A 186 -2.44 10.43 -9.38
N ILE A 187 -1.58 11.37 -8.99
CA ILE A 187 -1.50 11.86 -7.61
C ILE A 187 -2.79 12.60 -7.23
N ARG A 188 -3.40 13.37 -8.14
CA ARG A 188 -4.71 14.01 -7.91
C ARG A 188 -5.81 12.98 -7.61
N ARG A 189 -5.83 11.84 -8.31
CA ARG A 189 -6.74 10.73 -8.02
C ARG A 189 -6.46 10.07 -6.67
N GLY A 190 -5.19 9.94 -6.31
CA GLY A 190 -4.76 9.47 -4.99
C GLY A 190 -5.17 10.40 -3.86
N LYS A 191 -5.05 11.72 -4.06
CA LYS A 191 -5.42 12.78 -3.11
C LYS A 191 -6.85 12.62 -2.60
N PHE A 192 -7.82 12.29 -3.47
CA PHE A 192 -9.22 12.08 -3.08
C PHE A 192 -9.44 10.90 -2.11
N LYS A 193 -8.45 10.02 -1.90
CA LYS A 193 -8.54 8.91 -0.93
C LYS A 193 -8.13 9.34 0.48
N PHE A 194 -7.52 10.51 0.64
CA PHE A 194 -7.16 11.06 1.94
C PHE A 194 -8.20 12.06 2.42
N ALA A 195 -8.38 12.10 3.74
CA ALA A 195 -9.21 13.12 4.38
C ALA A 195 -8.44 14.44 4.50
N GLY A 196 -9.12 15.57 4.43
CA GLY A 196 -8.48 16.88 4.61
C GLY A 196 -7.76 17.42 3.39
N ARG A 197 -6.90 18.41 3.60
CA ARG A 197 -6.16 19.11 2.55
C ARG A 197 -4.81 18.45 2.26
N GLN A 198 -4.57 18.15 0.98
CA GLN A 198 -3.27 17.72 0.48
C GLN A 198 -2.86 18.60 -0.71
N LYS A 199 -1.55 18.82 -0.82
CA LYS A 199 -0.91 19.57 -1.88
C LYS A 199 -0.09 18.62 -2.75
N ILE A 200 -0.08 18.90 -4.05
CA ILE A 200 0.76 18.18 -5.01
C ILE A 200 1.94 19.10 -5.29
N LEU A 201 3.16 18.63 -5.01
CA LEU A 201 4.38 19.39 -5.24
C LEU A 201 5.21 18.71 -6.30
N LYS A 202 5.67 19.50 -7.28
CA LYS A 202 6.72 19.08 -8.21
C LYS A 202 8.06 19.31 -7.52
N SER A 203 8.90 18.28 -7.47
CA SER A 203 10.21 18.39 -6.86
C SER A 203 11.22 18.90 -7.89
N LEU A 204 12.06 19.85 -7.46
CA LEU A 204 13.24 20.29 -8.21
C LEU A 204 14.42 19.32 -8.07
N LYS A 205 14.26 18.28 -7.24
CA LYS A 205 15.28 17.26 -6.98
C LYS A 205 15.30 16.20 -8.07
N TRP A 206 16.45 15.56 -8.24
CA TRP A 206 16.59 14.43 -9.15
C TRP A 206 16.05 13.15 -8.51
N GLY A 207 14.97 12.58 -9.04
CA GLY A 207 14.46 11.31 -8.53
C GLY A 207 14.19 11.36 -7.02
N PHE A 208 14.48 10.26 -6.32
CA PHE A 208 14.37 10.20 -4.86
C PHE A 208 15.66 10.64 -4.13
N THR A 209 16.58 11.29 -4.84
CA THR A 209 17.82 11.78 -4.25
C THR A 209 17.59 13.08 -3.48
N LYS A 210 18.64 13.55 -2.80
CA LYS A 210 18.61 14.79 -2.03
C LYS A 210 18.95 16.02 -2.87
N TYR A 211 19.64 15.82 -4.00
CA TYR A 211 20.24 16.85 -4.84
C TYR A 211 19.25 17.47 -5.84
N PRO A 212 19.35 18.77 -6.12
CA PRO A 212 18.67 19.40 -7.25
C PRO A 212 19.19 18.82 -8.58
N ARG A 213 18.41 18.97 -9.66
CA ARG A 213 18.74 18.37 -10.96
C ARG A 213 20.08 18.84 -11.52
N GLU A 214 20.38 20.13 -11.43
CA GLU A 214 21.61 20.72 -11.97
C GLU A 214 22.86 20.20 -11.25
N GLU A 215 22.84 20.25 -9.92
CA GLU A 215 23.92 19.74 -9.08
C GLU A 215 24.12 18.23 -9.27
N TYR A 216 23.02 17.47 -9.42
CA TYR A 216 23.11 16.05 -9.70
C TYR A 216 23.90 15.76 -10.97
N VAL A 217 23.63 16.49 -12.07
CA VAL A 217 24.33 16.30 -13.35
C VAL A 217 25.81 16.69 -13.22
N ALA A 218 26.12 17.78 -12.51
CA ALA A 218 27.50 18.20 -12.28
C ALA A 218 28.29 17.14 -11.48
N LEU A 219 27.74 16.69 -10.35
CA LEU A 219 28.37 15.68 -9.48
C LEU A 219 28.44 14.29 -10.13
N ARG A 220 27.50 13.97 -11.02
CA ARG A 220 27.53 12.73 -11.80
C ARG A 220 28.61 12.77 -12.88
N ARG A 221 28.83 13.93 -13.50
CA ARG A 221 29.92 14.15 -14.48
C ARG A 221 31.29 14.20 -13.81
N SER A 222 31.40 14.77 -12.61
CA SER A 222 32.66 14.79 -11.87
C SER A 222 33.06 13.41 -11.33
N GLY A 223 32.13 12.44 -11.27
CA GLY A 223 32.42 11.10 -10.73
C GLY A 223 32.26 11.00 -9.21
N GLU A 224 31.90 12.08 -8.53
CA GLU A 224 31.63 12.11 -7.08
C GLU A 224 30.39 11.30 -6.69
N LEU A 225 29.43 11.15 -7.60
CA LEU A 225 28.23 10.34 -7.39
C LEU A 225 28.27 9.04 -8.21
N SER A 226 28.12 7.92 -7.52
CA SER A 226 27.85 6.61 -8.12
C SER A 226 26.39 6.20 -7.94
N ALA A 227 25.80 5.57 -8.96
CA ALA A 227 24.43 5.08 -8.91
C ALA A 227 24.36 3.78 -8.12
N ASP A 228 23.52 3.75 -7.09
CA ASP A 228 23.26 2.58 -6.25
C ASP A 228 21.76 2.25 -6.27
N GLY A 229 21.31 1.72 -7.41
CA GLY A 229 19.90 1.40 -7.67
C GLY A 229 19.03 2.66 -7.69
N ASN A 230 18.18 2.84 -6.68
CA ASN A 230 17.25 3.98 -6.59
C ASN A 230 17.82 5.18 -5.80
N ILE A 231 18.96 5.00 -5.15
CA ILE A 231 19.66 6.06 -4.41
C ILE A 231 21.04 6.25 -5.06
N VAL A 232 21.72 7.34 -4.71
CA VAL A 232 23.10 7.57 -5.11
C VAL A 232 24.02 7.44 -3.92
N LYS A 233 25.17 6.81 -4.16
CA LYS A 233 26.27 6.75 -3.22
C LYS A 233 27.20 7.92 -3.50
N VAL A 234 27.47 8.68 -2.45
CA VAL A 234 28.42 9.80 -2.51
C VAL A 234 29.80 9.26 -2.19
N HIS A 235 30.76 9.52 -3.06
CA HIS A 235 32.17 9.25 -2.80
C HIS A 235 32.74 10.41 -2.01
N ASN A 236 32.71 10.28 -0.69
CA ASN A 236 33.40 11.23 0.19
C ASN A 236 34.90 10.89 0.20
N ARG A 237 35.75 11.90 0.36
CA ARG A 237 37.21 11.77 0.56
C ARG A 237 37.57 11.24 1.96
N ARG A 238 36.76 10.33 2.50
CA ARG A 238 36.89 9.76 3.83
C ARG A 238 36.89 8.24 3.73
N GLY A 239 37.95 7.64 4.24
CA GLY A 239 38.16 6.19 4.25
C GLY A 239 39.52 5.81 3.65
N PRO A 240 39.85 4.50 3.63
CA PRO A 240 41.09 4.02 3.03
C PRO A 240 41.19 4.37 1.55
N LEU A 241 42.32 4.92 1.12
CA LEU A 241 42.55 5.39 -0.26
C LEU A 241 42.38 4.27 -1.29
N GLU A 242 42.81 3.05 -0.96
CA GLU A 242 42.67 1.85 -1.81
C GLU A 242 41.22 1.58 -2.25
N LYS A 243 40.23 1.95 -1.43
CA LYS A 243 38.80 1.71 -1.69
C LYS A 243 38.08 2.96 -2.21
N SER A 244 38.79 4.07 -2.38
CA SER A 244 38.22 5.32 -2.87
C SER A 244 38.09 5.26 -4.39
N ALA A 245 36.86 5.32 -4.89
CA ALA A 245 36.59 5.35 -6.32
C ALA A 245 37.19 6.60 -6.99
N LEU A 246 37.32 7.71 -6.27
CA LEU A 246 37.93 8.96 -6.77
C LEU A 246 39.44 8.81 -6.98
N TYR A 247 40.13 8.19 -6.02
CA TYR A 247 41.57 7.92 -6.11
C TYR A 247 41.88 6.91 -7.21
N GLN A 248 41.08 5.84 -7.31
CA GLN A 248 41.20 4.87 -8.41
C GLN A 248 40.93 5.48 -9.78
N ALA A 249 40.09 6.52 -9.86
CA ALA A 249 39.82 7.26 -11.08
C ALA A 249 40.89 8.31 -11.44
N GLY A 250 41.94 8.47 -10.62
CA GLY A 250 43.05 9.39 -10.87
C GLY A 250 42.68 10.87 -10.79
N GLN A 251 41.61 11.21 -10.06
CA GLN A 251 41.17 12.60 -9.85
C GLN A 251 41.86 13.27 -8.65
N GLU A 252 42.71 12.53 -7.93
CA GLU A 252 43.63 12.99 -6.86
C GLU A 252 44.92 12.19 -6.91
#